data_AF-A0A6N7PG26-F1
#
_entry.id   AF-A0A6N7PG26-F1
#
_cell.length_a   1.000
_cell.length_b   1.000
_cell.length_c   1.000
_cell.angle_alpha   90.00
_cell.angle_beta   90.00
_cell.angle_gamma   90.00
#
_symmetry.space_group_name_H-M   'P 1'
#
loop_
_entity.id
_entity.type
_entity.pdbx_description
1 polymer ?
#
loop_
_entity_poly.entity_id
_entity_poly.type
_entity_poly.pdbx_seq_one_letter_code
_entity_poly.pdbx_strand_id
1 'polypeptide(L)'
;MGPLLAIDARAARLSRTVPPACAPRAKGPPQREAWRRGLMDALDLLEQQHRDVSALLSRLAEASPVGAGSEEAFYAALRAVDAHVRVEEAYVYIACASRLGDDADIREARDEHRRILDAARVALTMPRSGPQFAAMIVALRERFERHAEVQEDVVFPKLKRSLTDEELDVLGEEIERSYNRLLASSDDMRAAKARPSEASSEAEPRGGRRGARRPSPGAM
;
A
#
# COMPACT_ATOMS: atom_id res chain seq x y z
N MET A 1 25.44 12.68 -106.39
CA MET A 1 25.81 11.59 -105.46
C MET A 1 24.84 11.63 -104.28
N GLY A 2 23.83 10.76 -104.28
CA GLY A 2 23.21 10.26 -103.05
C GLY A 2 23.71 8.83 -102.82
N PRO A 3 23.25 8.07 -101.80
CA PRO A 3 21.97 8.26 -101.11
C PRO A 3 21.92 7.75 -99.63
N LEU A 4 20.68 7.60 -99.13
CA LEU A 4 20.16 6.59 -98.19
C LEU A 4 20.24 6.80 -96.66
N LEU A 5 19.02 6.96 -96.14
CA LEU A 5 18.50 6.55 -94.83
C LEU A 5 18.96 5.15 -94.38
N ALA A 6 19.19 4.99 -93.07
CA ALA A 6 18.81 3.79 -92.33
C ALA A 6 18.54 4.14 -90.86
N ILE A 7 17.30 3.86 -90.45
CA ILE A 7 16.84 3.75 -89.07
C ILE A 7 17.32 2.39 -88.57
N ASP A 8 17.87 2.30 -87.37
CA ASP A 8 17.71 1.06 -86.59
C ASP A 8 17.55 1.32 -85.10
N ALA A 9 16.61 0.58 -84.55
CA ALA A 9 16.12 0.66 -83.19
C ALA A 9 16.81 -0.40 -82.33
N ARG A 10 17.09 -0.07 -81.06
CA ARG A 10 16.53 -0.80 -79.90
C ARG A 10 17.11 -0.32 -78.57
N ALA A 11 16.18 -0.14 -77.64
CA ALA A 11 16.38 0.19 -76.25
C ALA A 11 16.84 -1.03 -75.42
N ALA A 12 17.64 -0.77 -74.38
CA ALA A 12 17.52 -1.33 -73.02
C ALA A 12 18.69 -0.75 -72.20
N ARG A 13 18.45 0.16 -71.26
CA ARG A 13 18.03 -0.08 -69.87
C ARG A 13 19.19 0.28 -68.93
N LEU A 14 19.11 1.53 -68.44
CA LEU A 14 19.38 1.99 -67.08
C LEU A 14 20.49 1.28 -66.27
N SER A 15 21.59 1.99 -66.00
CA SER A 15 22.16 2.00 -64.65
C SER A 15 22.59 3.43 -64.27
N ARG A 16 21.83 4.02 -63.35
CA ARG A 16 22.24 5.19 -62.57
C ARG A 16 23.12 4.65 -61.44
N THR A 17 24.34 5.12 -61.32
CA THR A 17 25.12 5.03 -60.08
C THR A 17 25.26 6.42 -59.50
N VAL A 18 24.55 6.65 -58.38
CA VAL A 18 24.69 7.80 -57.49
C VAL A 18 25.64 7.35 -56.36
N PRO A 19 26.62 8.16 -55.93
CA PRO A 19 27.51 7.83 -54.81
C PRO A 19 26.74 7.76 -53.46
N PRO A 20 27.26 7.03 -52.46
CA PRO A 20 26.47 6.63 -51.29
C PRO A 20 26.16 7.81 -50.37
N ALA A 21 24.88 7.86 -49.97
CA ALA A 21 24.37 8.73 -48.93
C ALA A 21 24.88 8.30 -47.54
N CYS A 22 25.08 9.32 -46.70
CA CYS A 22 25.32 9.28 -45.28
C CYS A 22 24.53 8.16 -44.57
N ALA A 23 25.24 7.23 -43.94
CA ALA A 23 24.61 6.22 -43.09
C ALA A 23 23.99 6.88 -41.84
N PRO A 24 22.76 6.54 -41.44
CA PRO A 24 22.23 6.98 -40.16
C PRO A 24 22.98 6.27 -39.03
N ARG A 25 23.42 7.08 -38.05
CA ARG A 25 23.94 6.63 -36.76
C ARG A 25 22.87 5.74 -36.11
N ALA A 26 23.17 4.46 -35.91
CA ALA A 26 22.31 3.58 -35.14
C ALA A 26 22.13 4.18 -33.74
N LYS A 27 20.90 4.61 -33.41
CA LYS A 27 20.52 4.86 -32.02
C LYS A 27 20.39 3.49 -31.39
N GLY A 28 21.35 3.11 -30.56
CA GLY A 28 21.15 1.99 -29.64
C GLY A 28 19.89 2.22 -28.79
N PRO A 29 19.32 1.15 -28.19
CA PRO A 29 18.10 1.27 -27.40
C PRO A 29 18.28 2.35 -26.33
N PRO A 30 17.24 3.14 -26.01
CA PRO A 30 17.34 4.14 -24.98
C PRO A 30 17.77 3.46 -23.67
N GLN A 31 18.81 3.98 -23.03
CA GLN A 31 19.40 3.45 -21.79
C GLN A 31 18.45 3.46 -20.58
N ARG A 32 17.14 3.69 -20.78
CA ARG A 32 16.09 3.65 -19.76
C ARG A 32 15.42 2.28 -19.63
N GLU A 33 15.54 1.41 -20.64
CA GLU A 33 14.84 0.11 -20.69
C GLU A 33 15.58 -1.02 -19.93
N ALA A 34 16.82 -0.79 -19.47
CA ALA A 34 17.65 -1.83 -18.85
C ALA A 34 17.65 -1.84 -17.32
N TRP A 35 17.04 -0.84 -16.66
CA TRP A 35 17.02 -0.72 -15.18
C TRP A 35 15.67 -1.10 -14.55
N ARG A 36 14.64 -1.40 -15.37
CA ARG A 36 13.28 -1.79 -14.94
C ARG A 36 13.07 -3.31 -14.91
N ARG A 37 14.11 -4.08 -14.60
CA ARG A 37 14.01 -5.54 -14.39
C ARG A 37 14.36 -5.84 -12.94
N GLY A 38 13.42 -5.59 -12.02
CA GLY A 38 13.53 -6.06 -10.63
C GLY A 38 12.92 -5.18 -9.53
N LEU A 39 12.25 -4.07 -9.86
CA LEU A 39 11.48 -3.29 -8.89
C LEU A 39 10.02 -3.73 -8.99
N MET A 40 9.44 -4.17 -7.88
CA MET A 40 8.05 -4.63 -7.78
C MET A 40 7.12 -3.46 -8.13
N ASP A 41 6.18 -3.69 -9.04
CA ASP A 41 5.17 -2.69 -9.38
C ASP A 41 4.04 -2.65 -8.30
N ALA A 42 3.06 -1.76 -8.45
CA ALA A 42 1.94 -1.66 -7.50
C ALA A 42 1.19 -2.99 -7.30
N LEU A 43 1.02 -3.79 -8.35
CA LEU A 43 0.24 -5.02 -8.30
C LEU A 43 1.06 -6.11 -7.61
N ASP A 44 2.34 -6.25 -7.96
CA ASP A 44 3.27 -7.17 -7.28
C ASP A 44 3.33 -6.89 -5.76
N LEU A 45 3.35 -5.60 -5.39
CA LEU A 45 3.35 -5.15 -4.00
C LEU A 45 2.05 -5.53 -3.27
N LEU A 46 0.89 -5.33 -3.88
CA LEU A 46 -0.40 -5.65 -3.25
C LEU A 46 -0.60 -7.15 -3.11
N GLU A 47 -0.22 -7.94 -4.12
CA GLU A 47 -0.18 -9.40 -4.02
C GLU A 47 0.73 -9.88 -2.87
N GLN A 48 1.87 -9.20 -2.67
CA GLN A 48 2.73 -9.50 -1.53
C GLN A 48 2.04 -9.17 -0.19
N GLN A 49 1.36 -8.02 -0.10
CA GLN A 49 0.56 -7.69 1.08
C GLN A 49 -0.54 -8.72 1.33
N HIS A 50 -1.23 -9.22 0.29
CA HIS A 50 -2.23 -10.28 0.43
C HIS A 50 -1.64 -11.53 1.08
N ARG A 51 -0.49 -11.99 0.57
CA ARG A 51 0.23 -13.15 1.10
C ARG A 51 0.62 -12.95 2.56
N ASP A 52 1.17 -11.77 2.89
CA ASP A 52 1.64 -11.46 4.23
C ASP A 52 0.49 -11.37 5.24
N VAL A 53 -0.61 -10.71 4.88
CA VAL A 53 -1.79 -10.60 5.74
C VAL A 53 -2.46 -11.95 5.96
N SER A 54 -2.65 -12.75 4.90
CA SER A 54 -3.22 -14.10 5.00
C SER A 54 -2.36 -15.02 5.86
N ALA A 55 -1.03 -14.91 5.78
CA ALA A 55 -0.10 -15.63 6.63
C ALA A 55 -0.22 -15.21 8.11
N LEU A 56 -0.34 -13.90 8.40
CA LEU A 56 -0.56 -13.40 9.76
C LEU A 56 -1.86 -13.93 10.36
N LEU A 57 -2.95 -13.89 9.59
CA LEU A 57 -4.26 -14.39 10.04
C LEU A 57 -4.26 -15.91 10.24
N SER A 58 -3.58 -16.67 9.37
CA SER A 58 -3.43 -18.13 9.52
C SER A 58 -2.68 -18.49 10.79
N ARG A 59 -1.55 -17.82 11.06
CA ARG A 59 -0.78 -18.03 12.29
C ARG A 59 -1.60 -17.72 13.54
N LEU A 60 -2.49 -16.73 13.49
CA LEU A 60 -3.39 -16.40 14.60
C LEU A 60 -4.50 -17.43 14.80
N ALA A 61 -5.04 -18.01 13.72
CA ALA A 61 -6.04 -19.06 13.81
C ALA A 61 -5.48 -20.36 14.41
N GLU A 62 -4.21 -20.67 14.12
CA GLU A 62 -3.52 -21.87 14.58
C GLU A 62 -2.89 -21.72 15.98
N ALA A 63 -2.55 -20.50 16.39
CA ALA A 63 -1.89 -20.26 17.66
C ALA A 63 -2.79 -20.59 18.86
N SER A 64 -2.23 -21.26 19.87
CA SER A 64 -2.87 -21.34 21.18
C SER A 64 -2.85 -19.96 21.85
N PRO A 65 -3.99 -19.45 22.33
CA PRO A 65 -4.14 -18.07 22.77
C PRO A 65 -3.60 -17.82 24.20
N VAL A 66 -2.29 -17.97 24.40
CA VAL A 66 -1.67 -17.76 25.72
C VAL A 66 -0.36 -16.99 25.60
N GLY A 67 -0.31 -15.81 26.22
CA GLY A 67 0.92 -15.02 26.42
C GLY A 67 1.02 -13.72 25.61
N ALA A 68 1.94 -12.84 26.00
CA ALA A 68 2.11 -11.49 25.44
C ALA A 68 2.41 -11.48 23.92
N GLY A 69 3.14 -12.48 23.42
CA GLY A 69 3.43 -12.61 21.98
C GLY A 69 2.20 -12.88 21.12
N SER A 70 1.16 -13.51 21.68
CA SER A 70 -0.11 -13.74 20.97
C SER A 70 -0.90 -12.44 20.80
N GLU A 71 -0.85 -11.55 21.80
CA GLU A 71 -1.53 -10.25 21.75
C GLU A 71 -0.85 -9.29 20.76
N GLU A 72 0.48 -9.27 20.74
CA GLU A 72 1.23 -8.47 19.77
C GLU A 72 0.97 -8.91 18.32
N ALA A 73 1.03 -10.22 18.05
CA ALA A 73 0.72 -10.79 16.75
C ALA A 73 -0.71 -10.45 16.31
N PHE A 74 -1.68 -10.51 17.24
CA PHE A 74 -3.08 -10.17 16.95
C PHE A 74 -3.22 -8.73 16.49
N TYR A 75 -2.67 -7.78 17.24
CA TYR A 75 -2.74 -6.38 16.86
C TYR A 75 -1.95 -6.10 15.59
N ALA A 76 -0.81 -6.75 15.36
CA ALA A 76 -0.03 -6.61 14.14
C ALA A 76 -0.84 -7.05 12.91
N ALA A 77 -1.53 -8.19 12.97
CA ALA A 77 -2.38 -8.66 11.88
C ALA A 77 -3.53 -7.69 11.58
N LEU A 78 -4.25 -7.21 12.60
CA LEU A 78 -5.35 -6.27 12.38
C LEU A 78 -4.88 -4.91 11.87
N ARG A 79 -3.67 -4.46 12.26
CA ARG A 79 -3.04 -3.27 11.68
C ARG A 79 -2.73 -3.48 10.20
N ALA A 80 -2.19 -4.64 9.82
CA ALA A 80 -1.90 -4.96 8.43
C ALA A 80 -3.18 -4.99 7.59
N VAL A 81 -4.26 -5.59 8.10
CA VAL A 81 -5.59 -5.56 7.46
C VAL A 81 -6.09 -4.12 7.26
N ASP A 82 -6.07 -3.28 8.31
CA ASP A 82 -6.52 -1.88 8.21
C ASP A 82 -5.66 -1.09 7.22
N ALA A 83 -4.34 -1.22 7.31
CA ALA A 83 -3.41 -0.49 6.45
C ALA A 83 -3.59 -0.87 4.99
N HIS A 84 -3.73 -2.17 4.69
CA HIS A 84 -3.94 -2.70 3.35
C HIS A 84 -5.24 -2.15 2.73
N VAL A 85 -6.38 -2.36 3.40
CA VAL A 85 -7.68 -1.84 2.92
C VAL A 85 -7.64 -0.33 2.68
N ARG A 86 -6.99 0.43 3.55
CA ARG A 86 -6.91 1.89 3.42
C ARG A 86 -6.05 2.35 2.26
N VAL A 87 -4.94 1.68 1.95
CA VAL A 87 -4.14 2.04 0.77
C VAL A 87 -4.87 1.70 -0.52
N GLU A 88 -5.59 0.58 -0.56
CA GLU A 88 -6.37 0.23 -1.74
C GLU A 88 -7.51 1.22 -2.00
N GLU A 89 -8.26 1.60 -0.97
CA GLU A 89 -9.29 2.63 -1.08
C GLU A 89 -8.73 3.98 -1.55
N ALA A 90 -7.54 4.36 -1.06
CA ALA A 90 -6.94 5.66 -1.35
C ALA A 90 -6.30 5.74 -2.74
N TYR A 91 -5.75 4.63 -3.25
CA TYR A 91 -4.93 4.62 -4.46
C TYR A 91 -5.52 3.74 -5.56
N VAL A 92 -5.81 2.47 -5.25
CA VAL A 92 -6.25 1.48 -6.24
C VAL A 92 -7.65 1.78 -6.75
N TYR A 93 -8.63 1.93 -5.85
CA TYR A 93 -10.02 2.15 -6.26
C TYR A 93 -10.25 3.54 -6.86
N ILE A 94 -9.42 4.54 -6.52
CA ILE A 94 -9.39 5.83 -7.22
C ILE A 94 -8.87 5.67 -8.65
N ALA A 95 -7.80 4.90 -8.85
CA ALA A 95 -7.27 4.60 -10.18
C ALA A 95 -8.29 3.81 -11.01
N CYS A 96 -8.95 2.80 -10.42
CA CYS A 96 -10.03 2.06 -11.06
C CYS A 96 -11.18 2.98 -11.49
N ALA A 97 -11.68 3.83 -10.61
CA ALA A 97 -12.75 4.77 -10.95
C ALA A 97 -12.35 5.72 -12.10
N SER A 98 -11.10 6.18 -12.10
CA SER A 98 -10.59 7.08 -13.15
C SER A 98 -10.33 6.38 -14.49
N ARG A 99 -9.93 5.10 -14.49
CA ARG A 99 -9.48 4.39 -15.71
C ARG A 99 -10.53 3.46 -16.30
N LEU A 100 -11.36 2.87 -15.44
CA LEU A 100 -12.28 1.78 -15.78
C LEU A 100 -13.76 2.18 -15.63
N GLY A 101 -14.04 3.26 -14.90
CA GLY A 101 -15.42 3.74 -14.66
C GLY A 101 -16.16 2.89 -13.62
N ASP A 102 -17.50 2.83 -13.73
CA ASP A 102 -18.33 1.96 -12.89
C ASP A 102 -18.32 0.53 -13.47
N ASP A 103 -17.69 -0.39 -12.74
CA ASP A 103 -17.60 -1.80 -13.05
C ASP A 103 -18.13 -2.60 -11.86
N ALA A 104 -19.02 -3.56 -12.12
CA ALA A 104 -19.71 -4.30 -11.07
C ALA A 104 -18.75 -5.14 -10.21
N ASP A 105 -17.75 -5.76 -10.82
CA ASP A 105 -16.78 -6.61 -10.11
C ASP A 105 -15.90 -5.74 -9.20
N ILE A 106 -15.49 -4.56 -9.68
CA ILE A 106 -14.70 -3.59 -8.89
C ILE A 106 -15.51 -3.11 -7.69
N ARG A 107 -16.80 -2.81 -7.89
CA ARG A 107 -17.70 -2.37 -6.81
C ARG A 107 -17.88 -3.47 -5.77
N GLU A 108 -18.08 -4.71 -6.20
CA GLU A 108 -18.22 -5.86 -5.29
C GLU A 108 -16.93 -6.11 -4.49
N ALA A 109 -15.77 -6.11 -5.15
CA ALA A 109 -14.48 -6.25 -4.49
C ALA A 109 -14.26 -5.17 -3.43
N ARG A 110 -14.64 -3.92 -3.74
CA ARG A 110 -14.57 -2.79 -2.81
C ARG A 110 -15.55 -2.92 -1.65
N ASP A 111 -16.78 -3.39 -1.89
CA ASP A 111 -17.78 -3.56 -0.84
C ASP A 111 -17.34 -4.60 0.22
N GLU A 112 -16.49 -5.56 -0.15
CA GLU A 112 -15.92 -6.53 0.78
C GLU A 112 -15.02 -5.88 1.84
N HIS A 113 -14.37 -4.75 1.55
CA HIS A 113 -13.59 -3.99 2.53
C HIS A 113 -14.39 -3.67 3.79
N ARG A 114 -15.65 -3.24 3.62
CA ARG A 114 -16.50 -2.91 4.77
C ARG A 114 -16.73 -4.15 5.63
N ARG A 115 -16.95 -5.31 5.02
CA ARG A 115 -17.18 -6.58 5.72
C ARG A 115 -15.93 -7.07 6.43
N ILE A 116 -14.75 -6.91 5.81
CA ILE A 116 -13.45 -7.21 6.42
C ILE A 116 -13.20 -6.32 7.63
N LEU A 117 -13.37 -5.00 7.50
CA LEU A 117 -13.16 -4.05 8.59
C LEU A 117 -14.17 -4.26 9.74
N ASP A 118 -15.42 -4.58 9.43
CA ASP A 118 -16.43 -4.91 10.44
C ASP A 118 -16.08 -6.19 11.19
N ALA A 119 -15.61 -7.23 10.50
CA ALA A 119 -15.12 -8.46 11.14
C ALA A 119 -13.89 -8.20 12.03
N ALA A 120 -12.94 -7.38 11.58
CA ALA A 120 -11.78 -6.96 12.37
C ALA A 120 -12.21 -6.20 13.65
N ARG A 121 -13.20 -5.31 13.55
CA ARG A 121 -13.78 -4.59 14.70
C ARG A 121 -14.44 -5.54 15.69
N VAL A 122 -15.19 -6.53 15.22
CA VAL A 122 -15.77 -7.55 16.11
C VAL A 122 -14.66 -8.31 16.83
N ALA A 123 -13.63 -8.76 16.11
CA ALA A 123 -12.49 -9.47 16.69
C ALA A 123 -11.77 -8.66 17.80
N LEU A 124 -11.70 -7.33 17.67
CA LEU A 124 -11.12 -6.45 18.71
C LEU A 124 -11.87 -6.50 20.05
N THR A 125 -13.18 -6.79 20.02
CA THR A 125 -14.05 -6.83 21.21
C THR A 125 -14.12 -8.20 21.87
N MET A 126 -13.63 -9.25 21.20
CA MET A 126 -13.71 -10.62 21.69
C MET A 126 -12.59 -10.92 22.68
N PRO A 127 -12.85 -11.77 23.70
CA PRO A 127 -11.78 -12.41 24.45
C PRO A 127 -10.86 -13.14 23.47
N ARG A 128 -9.55 -12.88 23.55
CA ARG A 128 -8.55 -13.43 22.62
C ARG A 128 -8.23 -14.89 22.87
N SER A 129 -9.17 -15.65 23.43
CA SER A 129 -8.98 -17.03 23.88
C SER A 129 -10.20 -17.88 23.61
N GLY A 130 -9.98 -19.16 23.32
CA GLY A 130 -11.04 -20.13 23.13
C GLY A 130 -11.53 -20.27 21.68
N PRO A 131 -12.43 -21.23 21.43
CA PRO A 131 -12.82 -21.64 20.08
C PRO A 131 -13.58 -20.56 19.32
N GLN A 132 -14.32 -19.67 20.00
CA GLN A 132 -15.05 -18.59 19.32
C GLN A 132 -14.11 -17.57 18.68
N PHE A 133 -13.00 -17.23 19.37
CA PHE A 133 -12.00 -16.32 18.83
C PHE A 133 -11.31 -16.93 17.60
N ALA A 134 -10.87 -18.19 17.69
CA ALA A 134 -10.25 -18.89 16.56
C ALA A 134 -11.19 -18.94 15.34
N ALA A 135 -12.47 -19.26 15.55
CA ALA A 135 -13.47 -19.25 14.49
C ALA A 135 -13.67 -17.85 13.86
N MET A 136 -13.64 -16.78 14.66
CA MET A 136 -13.70 -15.41 14.14
C MET A 136 -12.48 -15.05 13.28
N ILE A 137 -11.27 -15.44 13.70
CA ILE A 137 -10.06 -15.20 12.91
C ILE A 137 -10.07 -15.98 11.60
N VAL A 138 -10.52 -17.25 11.63
CA VAL A 138 -10.74 -18.04 10.40
C VAL A 138 -11.72 -17.34 9.47
N ALA A 139 -12.86 -16.87 9.98
CA ALA A 139 -13.84 -16.17 9.16
C ALA A 139 -13.32 -14.83 8.60
N LEU A 140 -12.48 -14.10 9.35
CA LEU A 140 -11.80 -12.90 8.85
C LEU A 140 -10.81 -13.24 7.74
N ARG A 141 -10.00 -14.29 7.92
CA ARG A 141 -9.06 -14.79 6.92
C ARG A 141 -9.77 -15.16 5.62
N GLU A 142 -10.81 -16.00 5.69
CA GLU A 142 -11.55 -16.46 4.52
C GLU A 142 -12.25 -15.31 3.76
N ARG A 143 -12.59 -14.21 4.43
CA ARG A 143 -13.08 -13.00 3.76
C ARG A 143 -11.96 -12.26 3.05
N PHE A 144 -10.83 -12.09 3.74
CA PHE A 144 -9.66 -11.43 3.19
C PHE A 144 -9.10 -12.18 1.96
N GLU A 145 -8.97 -13.51 2.04
CA GLU A 145 -8.49 -14.36 0.93
C GLU A 145 -9.41 -14.26 -0.29
N ARG A 146 -10.74 -14.26 -0.10
CA ARG A 146 -11.69 -14.08 -1.20
C ARG A 146 -11.57 -12.69 -1.84
N HIS A 147 -11.39 -11.66 -1.03
CA HIS A 147 -11.17 -10.30 -1.51
C HIS A 147 -9.89 -10.22 -2.37
N ALA A 148 -8.79 -10.80 -1.88
CA ALA A 148 -7.53 -10.89 -2.62
C ALA A 148 -7.70 -11.66 -3.94
N GLU A 149 -8.37 -12.82 -3.93
CA GLU A 149 -8.63 -13.64 -5.12
C GLU A 149 -9.38 -12.85 -6.20
N VAL A 150 -10.48 -12.17 -5.83
CA VAL A 150 -11.24 -11.34 -6.79
C VAL A 150 -10.38 -10.21 -7.35
N GLN A 151 -9.55 -9.58 -6.52
CA GLN A 151 -8.68 -8.53 -7.01
C GLN A 151 -7.60 -9.06 -7.96
N GLU A 152 -6.87 -10.09 -7.57
CA GLU A 152 -5.79 -10.70 -8.36
C GLU A 152 -6.29 -11.26 -9.69
N ASP A 153 -7.47 -11.89 -9.70
CA ASP A 153 -8.00 -12.53 -10.91
C ASP A 153 -8.78 -11.58 -11.82
N VAL A 154 -9.38 -10.51 -11.26
CA VAL A 154 -10.32 -9.64 -12.00
C VAL A 154 -9.87 -8.19 -12.03
N VAL A 155 -9.63 -7.58 -10.86
CA VAL A 155 -9.37 -6.14 -10.76
C VAL A 155 -7.97 -5.79 -11.29
N PHE A 156 -6.93 -6.48 -10.83
CA PHE A 156 -5.53 -6.23 -11.21
C PHE A 156 -5.29 -6.44 -12.71
N PRO A 157 -5.83 -7.49 -13.38
CA PRO A 157 -5.69 -7.62 -14.82
C PRO A 157 -6.37 -6.48 -15.59
N LYS A 158 -7.53 -5.98 -15.13
CA LYS A 158 -8.18 -4.81 -15.74
C LYS A 158 -7.31 -3.56 -15.57
N LEU A 159 -6.78 -3.34 -14.36
CA LEU A 159 -5.95 -2.18 -14.04
C LEU A 159 -4.61 -2.20 -14.81
N LYS A 160 -3.94 -3.36 -14.88
CA LYS A 160 -2.70 -3.59 -15.64
C LYS A 160 -2.83 -3.27 -17.12
N ARG A 161 -4.00 -3.52 -17.72
CA ARG A 161 -4.27 -3.15 -19.13
C ARG A 161 -4.55 -1.66 -19.33
N SER A 162 -4.84 -0.92 -18.26
CA SER A 162 -5.28 0.48 -18.31
C SER A 162 -4.21 1.49 -17.88
N LEU A 163 -3.13 1.03 -17.23
CA LEU A 163 -2.00 1.82 -16.76
C LEU A 163 -0.73 1.43 -17.52
N THR A 164 0.20 2.36 -17.70
CA THR A 164 1.56 2.02 -18.17
C THR A 164 2.41 1.47 -17.03
N ASP A 165 3.52 0.81 -17.36
CA ASP A 165 4.48 0.32 -16.37
C ASP A 165 5.03 1.46 -15.50
N GLU A 166 5.27 2.65 -16.07
CA GLU A 166 5.68 3.82 -15.29
C GLU A 166 4.59 4.30 -14.32
N GLU A 167 3.32 4.24 -14.71
CA GLU A 167 2.21 4.61 -13.84
C GLU A 167 2.03 3.61 -12.69
N LEU A 168 2.22 2.31 -12.97
CA LEU A 168 2.18 1.26 -11.96
C LEU A 168 3.33 1.37 -10.95
N ASP A 169 4.53 1.73 -11.40
CA ASP A 169 5.65 1.96 -10.48
C ASP A 169 5.39 3.15 -9.55
N VAL A 170 4.95 4.28 -10.09
CA VAL A 170 4.63 5.48 -9.29
C VAL A 170 3.52 5.17 -8.29
N LEU A 171 2.49 4.44 -8.72
CA LEU A 171 1.41 4.00 -7.84
C LEU A 171 1.95 3.10 -6.72
N GLY A 172 2.88 2.18 -7.04
CA GLY A 172 3.51 1.28 -6.08
C GLY A 172 4.31 2.02 -5.01
N GLU A 173 5.09 3.02 -5.41
CA GLU A 173 5.85 3.87 -4.47
C GLU A 173 4.95 4.62 -3.48
N GLU A 174 3.80 5.13 -3.94
CA GLU A 174 2.83 5.82 -3.07
C GLU A 174 2.13 4.84 -2.11
N ILE A 175 1.73 3.68 -2.61
CA ILE A 175 1.11 2.61 -1.81
C ILE A 175 2.09 2.15 -0.73
N GLU A 176 3.32 1.79 -1.08
CA GLU A 176 4.34 1.30 -0.14
C GLU A 176 4.61 2.33 0.96
N ARG A 177 4.85 3.58 0.57
CA ARG A 177 5.12 4.67 1.51
C ARG A 177 3.96 4.89 2.47
N SER A 178 2.72 4.87 1.96
CA SER A 178 1.52 5.05 2.76
C SER A 178 1.27 3.87 3.69
N TYR A 179 1.40 2.65 3.20
CA TYR A 179 1.24 1.41 3.97
C TYR A 179 2.21 1.38 5.14
N ASN A 180 3.50 1.63 4.89
CA ASN A 180 4.54 1.67 5.92
C ASN A 180 4.28 2.75 6.98
N ARG A 181 3.78 3.92 6.58
CA ARG A 181 3.37 4.97 7.52
C ARG A 181 2.21 4.53 8.41
N LEU A 182 1.21 3.86 7.83
CA LEU A 182 0.03 3.39 8.57
C LEU A 182 0.41 2.33 9.61
N LEU A 183 1.30 1.40 9.25
CA LEU A 183 1.85 0.42 10.17
C LEU A 183 2.59 1.10 11.34
N ALA A 184 3.47 2.07 11.05
CA ALA A 184 4.25 2.78 12.08
C ALA A 184 3.40 3.67 13.01
N SER A 185 2.45 4.43 12.46
CA SER A 185 1.64 5.40 13.25
C SER A 185 0.79 4.75 14.35
N SER A 186 0.45 3.49 14.16
CA SER A 186 -0.35 2.71 15.09
C SER A 186 0.52 2.15 16.23
N ASP A 187 1.81 1.94 15.99
CA ASP A 187 2.78 1.56 17.03
C ASP A 187 3.08 2.75 17.96
N ASP A 188 3.14 3.97 17.41
CA ASP A 188 3.33 5.21 18.17
C ASP A 188 2.21 5.47 19.19
N MET A 189 0.95 5.22 18.81
CA MET A 189 -0.21 5.37 19.72
C MET A 189 -0.13 4.38 20.90
N ARG A 190 0.35 3.15 20.66
CA ARG A 190 0.52 2.12 21.70
C ARG A 190 1.73 2.43 22.60
N ALA A 191 2.85 2.87 22.02
CA ALA A 191 4.03 3.32 22.76
C ALA A 191 3.73 4.55 23.63
N ALA A 192 2.94 5.50 23.14
CA ALA A 192 2.48 6.66 23.90
C ALA A 192 1.58 6.26 25.09
N LYS A 193 0.74 5.23 24.93
CA LYS A 193 -0.12 4.71 26.00
C LYS A 193 0.61 3.82 27.01
N ALA A 194 1.75 3.22 26.63
CA ALA A 194 2.57 2.37 27.49
C ALA A 194 3.58 3.13 28.36
N ARG A 195 3.78 4.44 28.13
CA ARG A 195 4.62 5.28 29.00
C ARG A 195 3.87 5.59 30.30
N PRO A 196 4.43 5.28 31.49
CA PRO A 196 3.90 5.78 32.74
C PRO A 196 3.95 7.31 32.71
N SER A 197 2.87 7.96 33.14
CA SER A 197 2.85 9.41 33.31
C SER A 197 3.77 9.81 34.47
N GLU A 198 5.07 9.94 34.20
CA GLU A 198 6.04 10.61 35.08
C GLU A 198 5.80 12.13 35.03
N ALA A 199 4.65 12.59 35.52
CA ALA A 199 4.38 14.00 35.78
C ALA A 199 3.10 14.16 36.63
N SER A 200 3.25 14.09 37.96
CA SER A 200 2.49 14.86 38.95
C SER A 200 2.95 14.48 40.37
N SER A 201 4.10 15.01 40.78
CA SER A 201 4.48 15.10 42.20
C SER A 201 5.18 16.45 42.42
N GLU A 202 4.47 17.53 42.14
CA GLU A 202 4.75 18.83 42.76
C GLU A 202 3.92 18.90 44.04
N ALA A 203 4.55 18.61 45.18
CA ALA A 203 4.01 18.91 46.49
C ALA A 203 4.34 20.38 46.83
N GLU A 204 3.30 21.21 46.92
CA GLU A 204 3.36 22.63 47.26
C GLU A 204 4.05 22.95 48.61
N PRO A 205 4.59 24.18 48.77
CA PRO A 205 5.20 24.61 50.02
C PRO A 205 4.12 25.05 51.04
N ARG A 206 4.16 24.47 52.25
CA ARG A 206 3.31 24.87 53.39
C ARG A 206 3.69 26.26 53.91
N GLY A 207 2.82 27.24 53.66
CA GLY A 207 2.85 28.54 54.32
C GLY A 207 2.08 28.58 55.66
N GLY A 208 2.76 29.05 56.71
CA GLY A 208 2.23 30.05 57.64
C GLY A 208 1.41 29.61 58.85
N ARG A 209 2.02 29.66 60.05
CA ARG A 209 1.34 30.09 61.28
C ARG A 209 2.24 31.05 62.07
N ARG A 210 1.95 32.36 61.97
CA ARG A 210 2.43 33.39 62.89
C ARG A 210 1.51 33.39 64.12
N GLY A 211 2.07 33.09 65.29
CA GLY A 211 1.45 33.38 66.58
C GLY A 211 1.88 34.75 67.06
N ALA A 212 0.96 35.72 67.05
CA ALA A 212 1.14 37.01 67.71
C ALA A 212 0.27 37.03 68.98
N ARG A 213 0.91 37.17 70.14
CA ARG A 213 0.27 37.61 71.39
C ARG A 213 1.18 38.61 72.09
N ARG A 214 0.78 39.88 72.05
CA ARG A 214 0.92 40.85 73.14
C ARG A 214 0.25 42.19 72.77
N PRO A 215 -0.64 42.70 73.61
CA PRO A 215 -0.79 44.13 73.86
C PRO A 215 -0.43 44.42 75.33
N SER A 216 -0.14 45.60 75.83
CA SER A 216 0.25 46.93 75.35
C SER A 216 0.77 47.69 76.59
N PRO A 217 1.44 48.85 76.45
CA PRO A 217 2.09 49.57 77.57
C PRO A 217 1.26 50.76 78.11
N GLY A 218 1.54 51.15 79.36
CA GLY A 218 1.15 52.43 80.01
C GLY A 218 1.25 52.26 81.54
N ALA A 219 2.24 52.80 82.26
CA ALA A 219 2.59 54.19 82.59
C ALA A 219 1.86 54.71 83.86
N MET A 220 2.69 55.07 84.86
CA MET A 220 2.46 55.67 86.19
C MET A 220 1.98 54.77 87.33
#